data_AF-A0A9E5GXB6-F1
#
_entry.id   AF-A0A9E5GXB6-F1
#
_cell.length_a   1.000
_cell.length_b   1.000
_cell.length_c   1.000
_cell.angle_alpha   90.00
_cell.angle_beta   90.00
_cell.angle_gamma   90.00
#
_symmetry.space_group_name_H-M   'P 1'
#
loop_
_entity.id
_entity.type
_entity.pdbx_description
1 polymer ?
#
loop_
_entity_poly.entity_id
_entity_poly.type
_entity_poly.pdbx_seq_one_letter_code
_entity_poly.pdbx_strand_id
1 'polypeptide(L)'
;MGEKDVGNKGRMIFQNRDADVLRWVNGFGFASADQIKSFMQVGQTAAYVRLKKLVEGGYLERERILHGQARIHKVTKKGVLASGDAVLPLGDVRLGTFRHDFKLVDLALMLEKETGGRFTPDRRIRHDEGLSGVGQLGHIPDGYLHIGEDKPIAIELELSVKSRARINSIINDYGGNLSVKEVWYYTDSADVARAISKASDGYSFIKVKQIPSEDNKEARVA
;
A
#
# COMPACT_ATOMS: atom_id res chain seq x y z
N MET A 1 5.51 -43.83 36.21
CA MET A 1 4.98 -42.46 36.10
C MET A 1 5.60 -41.85 34.86
N GLY A 2 4.85 -41.81 33.76
CA GLY A 2 5.34 -41.28 32.48
C GLY A 2 5.18 -39.76 32.46
N GLU A 3 6.31 -39.06 32.50
CA GLU A 3 6.38 -37.67 32.05
C GLU A 3 6.01 -37.65 30.57
N LYS A 4 4.81 -37.14 30.28
CA LYS A 4 4.39 -36.87 28.91
C LYS A 4 5.21 -35.70 28.41
N ASP A 5 6.16 -36.01 27.54
CA ASP A 5 6.86 -35.08 26.66
C ASP A 5 5.81 -34.20 25.94
N VAL A 6 5.66 -32.96 26.41
CA VAL A 6 4.75 -31.98 25.83
C VAL A 6 5.42 -31.52 24.54
N GLY A 7 5.07 -32.21 23.46
CA GLY A 7 5.63 -32.03 22.13
C GLY A 7 5.93 -30.57 21.80
N ASN A 8 7.21 -30.35 21.49
CA ASN A 8 7.76 -29.11 20.96
C ASN A 8 7.03 -28.77 19.64
N LYS A 9 5.88 -28.09 19.73
CA LYS A 9 5.21 -27.46 18.59
C LYS A 9 6.17 -26.39 18.08
N GLY A 10 6.92 -26.74 17.03
CA GLY A 10 8.08 -26.01 16.53
C GLY A 10 7.93 -24.49 16.62
N ARG A 11 8.65 -23.90 17.59
CA ARG A 11 8.73 -22.47 17.82
C ARG A 11 9.11 -21.77 16.51
N MET A 12 8.33 -20.77 16.10
CA MET A 12 8.64 -19.99 14.91
C MET A 12 10.03 -19.37 15.05
N ILE A 13 10.91 -19.67 14.09
CA ILE A 13 12.16 -18.93 13.91
C ILE A 13 11.83 -17.73 13.02
N PHE A 14 11.94 -16.54 13.60
CA PHE A 14 11.78 -15.27 12.90
C PHE A 14 12.98 -15.05 11.96
N GLN A 15 12.71 -14.62 10.72
CA GLN A 15 13.72 -14.47 9.67
C GLN A 15 13.69 -13.05 9.08
N ASN A 16 14.74 -12.63 8.39
CA ASN A 16 14.78 -11.30 7.76
C ASN A 16 13.61 -11.05 6.79
N ARG A 17 13.21 -12.07 6.02
CA ARG A 17 12.00 -12.01 5.18
C ARG A 17 10.71 -11.70 5.95
N ASP A 18 10.64 -12.10 7.22
CA ASP A 18 9.50 -11.80 8.08
C ASP A 18 9.51 -10.31 8.45
N ALA A 19 10.68 -9.75 8.76
CA ALA A 19 10.84 -8.32 8.98
C ALA A 19 10.43 -7.50 7.74
N ASP A 20 10.80 -7.96 6.55
CA ASP A 20 10.45 -7.28 5.29
C ASP A 20 8.94 -7.29 5.02
N VAL A 21 8.27 -8.43 5.26
CA VAL A 21 6.81 -8.53 5.20
C VAL A 21 6.16 -7.58 6.20
N LEU A 22 6.64 -7.54 7.44
CA LEU A 22 6.08 -6.64 8.46
C LEU A 22 6.27 -5.16 8.07
N ARG A 23 7.47 -4.76 7.65
CA ARG A 23 7.71 -3.38 7.17
C ARG A 23 6.82 -3.04 5.98
N TRP A 24 6.67 -3.95 5.02
CA TRP A 24 5.81 -3.71 3.87
C TRP A 24 4.35 -3.50 4.28
N VAL A 25 3.77 -4.42 5.07
CA VAL A 25 2.40 -4.29 5.59
C VAL A 25 2.21 -3.00 6.38
N ASN A 26 3.15 -2.68 7.28
CA ASN A 26 3.07 -1.48 8.11
C ASN A 26 3.19 -0.19 7.29
N GLY A 27 3.85 -0.23 6.13
CA GLY A 27 3.93 0.89 5.19
C GLY A 27 2.57 1.25 4.62
N PHE A 28 1.74 0.26 4.29
CA PHE A 28 0.35 0.49 3.86
C PHE A 28 -0.63 0.59 5.04
N GLY A 29 -0.16 0.32 6.26
CA GLY A 29 -0.99 0.19 7.46
C GLY A 29 -1.66 -1.18 7.58
N PHE A 30 -2.18 -1.73 6.48
CA PHE A 30 -2.72 -3.10 6.44
C PHE A 30 -2.63 -3.72 5.03
N ALA A 31 -2.78 -5.05 4.95
CA ALA A 31 -2.94 -5.78 3.69
C ALA A 31 -3.69 -7.10 3.87
N SER A 32 -4.33 -7.60 2.81
CA SER A 32 -4.93 -8.94 2.80
C SER A 32 -3.88 -10.06 2.71
N ALA A 33 -4.28 -11.30 3.00
CA ALA A 33 -3.38 -12.46 2.82
C ALA A 33 -2.90 -12.62 1.37
N ASP A 34 -3.77 -12.34 0.38
CA ASP A 34 -3.43 -12.48 -1.03
C ASP A 34 -2.53 -11.36 -1.56
N GLN A 35 -2.69 -10.14 -1.03
CA GLN A 35 -1.77 -9.04 -1.28
C GLN A 35 -0.39 -9.34 -0.69
N ILE A 36 -0.32 -9.82 0.56
CA ILE A 36 0.96 -10.21 1.17
C ILE A 36 1.59 -11.38 0.44
N LYS A 37 0.81 -12.39 0.01
CA LYS A 37 1.30 -13.49 -0.83
C LYS A 37 1.93 -12.97 -2.12
N SER A 38 1.28 -12.00 -2.77
CA SER A 38 1.78 -11.38 -4.00
C SER A 38 3.10 -10.64 -3.75
N PHE A 39 3.19 -9.87 -2.67
CA PHE A 39 4.44 -9.23 -2.24
C PHE A 39 5.56 -10.25 -1.97
N MET A 40 5.25 -11.33 -1.25
CA MET A 40 6.21 -12.39 -0.93
C MET A 40 6.68 -13.16 -2.16
N GLN A 41 5.95 -13.13 -3.27
CA GLN A 41 6.22 -13.89 -4.50
C GLN A 41 6.39 -15.40 -4.23
N VAL A 42 5.57 -15.96 -3.35
CA VAL A 42 5.58 -17.40 -3.00
C VAL A 42 4.25 -18.07 -3.29
N GLY A 43 4.26 -19.40 -3.37
CA GLY A 43 3.05 -20.21 -3.47
C GLY A 43 2.10 -20.03 -2.27
N GLN A 44 0.80 -20.21 -2.53
CA GLN A 44 -0.28 -19.97 -1.58
C GLN A 44 -0.07 -20.68 -0.22
N THR A 45 0.22 -21.98 -0.23
CA THR A 45 0.44 -22.74 1.00
C THR A 45 1.58 -22.15 1.84
N ALA A 46 2.70 -21.77 1.22
CA ALA A 46 3.84 -21.21 1.91
C ALA A 46 3.52 -19.85 2.55
N ALA A 47 2.83 -18.96 1.82
CA ALA A 47 2.39 -17.67 2.35
C ALA A 47 1.45 -17.83 3.54
N TYR A 48 0.42 -18.67 3.41
CA TYR A 48 -0.61 -18.83 4.45
C TYR A 48 -0.05 -19.48 5.72
N VAL A 49 0.82 -20.49 5.59
CA VAL A 49 1.53 -21.08 6.74
C VAL A 49 2.39 -20.03 7.43
N ARG A 50 3.09 -19.18 6.67
CA ARG A 50 3.94 -18.14 7.25
C ARG A 50 3.12 -17.06 7.96
N LEU A 51 2.07 -16.55 7.32
CA LEU A 51 1.16 -15.56 7.91
C LEU A 51 0.52 -16.09 9.19
N LYS A 52 0.08 -17.37 9.19
CA LYS A 52 -0.45 -18.01 10.40
C LYS A 52 0.57 -17.97 11.54
N LYS A 53 1.84 -18.32 11.28
CA LYS A 53 2.90 -18.25 12.29
C LYS A 53 3.16 -16.82 12.78
N LEU A 54 3.11 -15.82 11.90
CA LEU A 54 3.27 -14.41 12.28
C LEU A 54 2.11 -13.92 13.17
N VAL A 55 0.88 -14.38 12.89
CA VAL A 55 -0.30 -14.08 13.71
C VAL A 55 -0.24 -14.80 15.06
N GLU A 56 0.01 -16.11 15.07
CA GLU A 56 0.16 -16.90 16.32
C GLU A 56 1.34 -16.41 17.17
N GLY A 57 2.40 -15.92 16.54
CA GLY A 57 3.53 -15.27 17.19
C GLY A 57 3.25 -13.85 17.68
N GLY A 58 2.08 -13.27 17.38
CA GLY A 58 1.68 -11.93 17.79
C GLY A 58 2.40 -10.78 17.08
N TYR A 59 3.03 -11.03 15.92
CA TYR A 59 3.67 -10.00 15.10
C TYR A 59 2.67 -9.31 14.15
N LEU A 60 1.67 -10.06 13.71
CA LEU A 60 0.52 -9.57 12.95
C LEU A 60 -0.76 -9.79 13.75
N GLU A 61 -1.71 -8.89 13.58
CA GLU A 61 -3.10 -9.05 13.98
C GLU A 61 -3.95 -9.26 12.73
N ARG A 62 -4.93 -10.16 12.80
CA ARG A 62 -5.83 -10.49 11.69
C ARG A 62 -7.26 -10.12 12.03
N GLU A 63 -7.81 -9.17 11.30
CA GLU A 63 -9.14 -8.59 11.58
C GLU A 63 -10.09 -8.73 10.39
N ARG A 64 -11.38 -8.77 10.68
CA ARG A 64 -12.45 -8.62 9.68
C ARG A 64 -13.06 -7.24 9.85
N ILE A 65 -12.91 -6.38 8.84
CA ILE A 65 -13.43 -5.01 8.86
C ILE A 65 -14.85 -4.94 8.29
N LEU A 66 -15.09 -5.55 7.12
CA LEU A 66 -16.40 -5.58 6.47
C LEU A 66 -16.86 -7.02 6.22
N HIS A 67 -18.18 -7.24 6.28
CA HIS A 67 -18.77 -8.54 5.95
C HIS A 67 -18.58 -8.85 4.45
N GLY A 68 -18.24 -10.09 4.12
CA GLY A 68 -18.01 -10.52 2.73
C GLY A 68 -16.65 -10.14 2.13
N GLN A 69 -15.86 -9.28 2.79
CA GLN A 69 -14.51 -8.94 2.35
C GLN A 69 -13.43 -9.82 2.98
N ALA A 70 -12.27 -9.87 2.32
CA ALA A 70 -11.08 -10.54 2.83
C ALA A 70 -10.66 -9.95 4.18
N ARG A 71 -10.18 -10.81 5.09
CA ARG A 71 -9.56 -10.35 6.34
C ARG A 71 -8.25 -9.63 6.03
N ILE A 72 -7.99 -8.56 6.76
CA ILE A 72 -6.74 -7.81 6.67
C ILE A 72 -5.78 -8.25 7.77
N HIS A 73 -4.50 -7.93 7.58
CA HIS A 73 -3.45 -8.07 8.56
C HIS A 73 -2.84 -6.70 8.86
N LYS A 74 -2.70 -6.37 10.13
CA LYS A 74 -1.99 -5.18 10.62
C LYS A 74 -0.78 -5.62 11.42
N VAL A 75 0.25 -4.79 11.45
CA VAL A 75 1.44 -5.04 12.27
C VAL A 75 1.19 -4.60 13.69
N THR A 76 1.50 -5.45 14.66
CA THR A 76 1.37 -5.13 16.09
C THR A 76 2.58 -4.33 16.57
N LYS A 77 2.53 -3.77 17.79
CA LYS A 77 3.71 -3.19 18.45
C LYS A 77 4.89 -4.17 18.50
N LYS A 78 4.62 -5.45 18.79
CA LYS A 78 5.64 -6.51 18.78
C LYS A 78 6.21 -6.72 17.39
N GLY A 79 5.36 -6.70 16.36
CA GLY A 79 5.76 -6.77 14.95
C GLY A 79 6.73 -5.66 14.56
N VAL A 80 6.40 -4.41 14.88
CA VAL A 80 7.25 -3.23 14.62
C VAL A 80 8.60 -3.35 15.32
N LEU A 81 8.62 -3.72 16.60
CA LEU A 81 9.88 -3.91 17.34
C LEU A 81 10.73 -5.03 16.73
N ALA A 82 10.13 -6.17 16.38
CA ALA A 82 10.84 -7.31 15.81
C ALA A 82 11.37 -7.04 14.40
N SER A 83 10.67 -6.24 13.60
CA SER A 83 11.14 -5.83 12.28
C SER A 83 12.11 -4.65 12.33
N GLY A 84 12.31 -4.00 13.49
CA GLY A 84 13.11 -2.79 13.61
C GLY A 84 12.57 -1.64 12.75
N ASP A 85 11.26 -1.59 12.57
CA ASP A 85 10.60 -0.57 11.77
C ASP A 85 10.42 0.74 12.56
N ALA A 86 10.73 1.87 11.94
CA ALA A 86 10.59 3.19 12.57
C ALA A 86 9.14 3.68 12.59
N VAL A 87 8.33 3.23 11.62
CA VAL A 87 6.92 3.65 11.55
C VAL A 87 6.12 2.89 12.62
N LEU A 88 5.40 3.64 13.44
CA LEU A 88 4.52 3.08 14.48
C LEU A 88 3.47 2.14 13.87
N PRO A 89 2.90 1.17 14.63
CA PRO A 89 1.81 0.36 14.12
C PRO A 89 0.58 1.21 13.80
N LEU A 90 -0.23 0.77 12.83
CA LEU A 90 -1.51 1.41 12.55
C LEU A 90 -2.44 1.27 13.77
N GLY A 91 -3.16 2.34 14.11
CA GLY A 91 -4.27 2.28 15.06
C GLY A 91 -5.51 1.66 14.41
N ASP A 92 -6.62 2.39 14.45
CA ASP A 92 -7.88 1.94 13.87
C ASP A 92 -7.93 2.14 12.35
N VAL A 93 -8.59 1.20 11.68
CA VAL A 93 -8.87 1.28 10.25
C VAL A 93 -10.10 2.15 10.04
N ARG A 94 -9.96 3.19 9.22
CA ARG A 94 -11.06 4.11 8.90
C ARG A 94 -11.92 3.53 7.78
N LEU A 95 -13.18 3.21 8.08
CA LEU A 95 -14.10 2.63 7.09
C LEU A 95 -14.28 3.52 5.84
N GLY A 96 -14.26 4.85 6.02
CA GLY A 96 -14.42 5.79 4.92
C GLY A 96 -13.28 5.78 3.89
N THR A 97 -12.07 5.36 4.28
CA THR A 97 -10.91 5.25 3.36
C THR A 97 -10.57 3.82 3.01
N PHE A 98 -11.16 2.83 3.69
CA PHE A 98 -10.82 1.41 3.53
C PHE A 98 -10.74 0.94 2.08
N ARG A 99 -11.72 1.27 1.23
CA ARG A 99 -11.73 0.85 -0.18
C ARG A 99 -10.55 1.46 -0.96
N HIS A 100 -10.21 2.71 -0.67
CA HIS A 100 -9.08 3.39 -1.30
C HIS A 100 -7.77 2.78 -0.82
N ASP A 101 -7.55 2.71 0.49
CA ASP A 101 -6.34 2.16 1.12
C ASP A 101 -6.10 0.70 0.65
N PHE A 102 -7.16 -0.11 0.58
CA PHE A 102 -7.06 -1.50 0.11
C PHE A 102 -6.69 -1.59 -1.38
N LYS A 103 -7.30 -0.76 -2.24
CA LYS A 103 -6.97 -0.72 -3.68
C LYS A 103 -5.58 -0.15 -3.96
N LEU A 104 -5.08 0.73 -3.10
CA LEU A 104 -3.74 1.30 -3.21
C LEU A 104 -2.67 0.21 -3.10
N VAL A 105 -2.87 -0.79 -2.23
CA VAL A 105 -1.99 -1.96 -2.13
C VAL A 105 -1.94 -2.74 -3.46
N ASP A 106 -3.09 -2.96 -4.09
CA ASP A 106 -3.16 -3.66 -5.38
C ASP A 106 -2.48 -2.85 -6.50
N LEU A 107 -2.70 -1.53 -6.51
CA LEU A 107 -2.05 -0.62 -7.44
C LEU A 107 -0.53 -0.63 -7.27
N ALA A 108 -0.03 -0.55 -6.04
CA ALA A 108 1.40 -0.60 -5.76
C ALA A 108 2.03 -1.92 -6.27
N LEU A 109 1.42 -3.07 -5.97
CA LEU A 109 1.89 -4.37 -6.45
C LEU A 109 1.89 -4.47 -7.98
N MET A 110 0.87 -3.93 -8.64
CA MET A 110 0.80 -3.87 -10.11
C MET A 110 1.93 -3.00 -10.67
N LEU A 111 2.13 -1.80 -10.12
CA LEU A 111 3.17 -0.87 -10.56
C LEU A 111 4.57 -1.45 -10.38
N GLU A 112 4.88 -2.03 -9.22
CA GLU A 112 6.17 -2.68 -8.96
C GLU A 112 6.42 -3.82 -9.96
N LYS A 113 5.40 -4.64 -10.23
CA LYS A 113 5.49 -5.74 -11.20
C LYS A 113 5.71 -5.25 -12.63
N GLU A 114 4.99 -4.22 -13.08
CA GLU A 114 5.05 -3.74 -14.46
C GLU A 114 6.32 -2.94 -14.75
N THR A 115 6.82 -2.20 -13.76
CA THR A 115 7.94 -1.28 -13.97
C THR A 115 9.27 -1.83 -13.45
N GLY A 116 9.25 -2.86 -12.60
CA GLY A 116 10.41 -3.27 -11.82
C GLY A 116 10.85 -2.26 -10.76
N GLY A 117 10.08 -1.19 -10.56
CA GLY A 117 10.32 -0.15 -9.58
C GLY A 117 9.90 -0.55 -8.16
N ARG A 118 10.04 0.39 -7.22
CA ARG A 118 9.65 0.22 -5.83
C ARG A 118 8.65 1.29 -5.39
N PHE A 119 7.59 0.88 -4.71
CA PHE A 119 6.55 1.77 -4.24
C PHE A 119 6.74 2.13 -2.76
N THR A 120 6.72 3.44 -2.46
CA THR A 120 6.77 4.00 -1.10
C THR A 120 5.40 4.59 -0.77
N PRO A 121 4.60 3.98 0.13
CA PRO A 121 3.26 4.46 0.47
C PRO A 121 3.27 5.73 1.33
N ASP A 122 2.18 6.50 1.28
CA ASP A 122 1.99 7.77 1.99
C ASP A 122 2.36 7.73 3.48
N ARG A 123 2.09 6.61 4.16
CA ARG A 123 2.39 6.45 5.59
C ARG A 123 3.88 6.52 5.90
N ARG A 124 4.72 6.07 4.96
CA ARG A 124 6.19 6.21 5.02
C ARG A 124 6.58 7.67 4.80
N ILE A 125 5.98 8.29 3.78
CA ILE A 125 6.22 9.69 3.42
C ILE A 125 5.89 10.62 4.59
N ARG A 126 4.70 10.47 5.19
CA ARG A 126 4.26 11.23 6.37
C ARG A 126 5.19 11.09 7.57
N HIS A 127 5.72 9.88 7.79
CA HIS A 127 6.66 9.64 8.88
C HIS A 127 7.98 10.39 8.63
N ASP A 128 8.54 10.26 7.43
CA ASP A 128 9.83 10.85 7.09
C ASP A 128 9.75 12.37 7.03
N GLU A 129 8.67 12.93 6.46
CA GLU A 129 8.42 14.37 6.46
C GLU A 129 8.13 14.91 7.86
N GLY A 130 7.39 14.17 8.70
CA GLY A 130 7.15 14.53 10.10
C GLY A 130 8.44 14.61 10.92
N LEU A 131 9.45 13.79 10.61
CA LEU A 131 10.78 13.87 11.23
C LEU A 131 11.61 15.05 10.73
N SER A 132 11.36 15.53 9.51
CA SER A 132 12.11 16.64 8.90
C SER A 132 11.72 18.04 9.41
N GLY A 133 10.66 18.15 10.22
CA GLY A 133 10.23 19.41 10.83
C GLY A 133 9.58 20.41 9.86
N VAL A 134 9.25 19.98 8.63
CA VAL A 134 8.57 20.81 7.64
C VAL A 134 7.11 21.00 8.07
N GLY A 135 6.87 22.11 8.78
CA GLY A 135 5.55 22.53 9.22
C GLY A 135 4.66 22.93 8.04
N GLN A 136 3.44 22.40 8.05
CA GLN A 136 2.45 22.39 6.96
C GLN A 136 2.83 21.46 5.80
N LEU A 137 2.47 20.19 5.98
CA LEU A 137 2.40 19.23 4.88
C LEU A 137 1.51 19.83 3.79
N GLY A 138 2.12 20.15 2.64
CA GLY A 138 1.37 20.33 1.41
C GLY A 138 0.61 19.05 1.04
N HIS A 139 0.07 18.98 -0.17
CA HIS A 139 -0.53 17.74 -0.64
C HIS A 139 0.50 16.61 -0.67
N ILE A 140 0.22 15.50 0.02
CA ILE A 140 1.04 14.28 0.03
C ILE A 140 0.40 13.28 -0.93
N PRO A 141 1.16 12.71 -1.88
CA PRO A 141 0.64 11.67 -2.75
C PRO A 141 0.28 10.40 -1.98
N ASP A 142 -0.57 9.56 -2.58
CA ASP A 142 -0.88 8.24 -2.04
C ASP A 142 0.37 7.33 -2.03
N GLY A 143 1.35 7.61 -2.88
CA GLY A 143 2.71 7.10 -2.73
C GLY A 143 3.67 7.59 -3.81
N TYR A 144 4.93 7.19 -3.68
CA TYR A 144 5.96 7.42 -4.66
C TYR A 144 6.38 6.12 -5.33
N LEU A 145 6.44 6.12 -6.66
CA LEU A 145 7.03 5.05 -7.44
C LEU A 145 8.45 5.44 -7.85
N HIS A 146 9.44 4.67 -7.40
CA HIS A 146 10.85 4.84 -7.72
C HIS A 146 11.24 3.88 -8.83
N ILE A 147 11.70 4.42 -9.96
CA ILE A 147 12.19 3.66 -11.12
C ILE A 147 13.60 4.15 -11.45
N GLY A 148 14.61 3.32 -11.19
CA GLY A 148 16.01 3.72 -11.30
C GLY A 148 16.42 4.80 -10.28
N GLU A 149 17.35 5.67 -10.67
CA GLU A 149 17.91 6.74 -9.82
C GLU A 149 17.26 8.11 -10.03
N ASP A 150 16.26 8.20 -10.91
CA ASP A 150 15.52 9.44 -11.18
C ASP A 150 14.68 9.88 -9.97
N LYS A 151 14.22 11.14 -10.02
CA LYS A 151 13.16 11.63 -9.11
C LYS A 151 11.95 10.68 -9.14
N PRO A 152 11.29 10.44 -7.99
CA PRO A 152 10.13 9.58 -7.94
C PRO A 152 8.97 10.11 -8.79
N ILE A 153 8.08 9.21 -9.15
CA ILE A 153 6.78 9.54 -9.74
C ILE A 153 5.75 9.57 -8.60
N ALA A 154 5.03 10.67 -8.44
CA ALA A 154 3.91 10.75 -7.51
C ALA A 154 2.74 9.92 -8.05
N ILE A 155 2.16 9.08 -7.21
CA ILE A 155 1.00 8.25 -7.54
C ILE A 155 -0.20 8.74 -6.76
N GLU A 156 -1.31 8.94 -7.47
CA GLU A 156 -2.59 9.38 -6.94
C GLU A 156 -3.66 8.35 -7.34
N LEU A 157 -4.37 7.79 -6.37
CA LEU A 157 -5.49 6.90 -6.58
C LEU A 157 -6.80 7.65 -6.34
N GLU A 158 -7.58 7.88 -7.39
CA GLU A 158 -8.86 8.58 -7.30
C GLU A 158 -10.03 7.64 -7.66
N LEU A 159 -10.82 7.26 -6.66
CA LEU A 159 -11.98 6.36 -6.85
C LEU A 159 -13.32 7.10 -6.92
N SER A 160 -13.32 8.41 -6.71
CA SER A 160 -14.54 9.22 -6.68
C SER A 160 -14.26 10.63 -7.19
N VAL A 161 -15.29 11.32 -7.70
CA VAL A 161 -15.11 12.67 -8.23
C VAL A 161 -14.89 13.64 -7.06
N LYS A 162 -13.67 14.19 -6.94
CA LYS A 162 -13.40 15.35 -6.06
C LYS A 162 -14.04 16.62 -6.63
N SER A 163 -14.32 17.59 -5.76
CA SER A 163 -14.80 18.90 -6.22
C SER A 163 -13.76 19.56 -7.14
N ARG A 164 -14.22 20.34 -8.12
CA ARG A 164 -13.34 21.07 -9.05
C ARG A 164 -12.30 21.93 -8.32
N ALA A 165 -12.72 22.64 -7.27
CA ALA A 165 -11.83 23.44 -6.44
C ALA A 165 -10.70 22.60 -5.82
N ARG A 166 -11.03 21.40 -5.31
CA ARG A 166 -10.05 20.49 -4.72
C ARG A 166 -9.09 19.91 -5.76
N ILE A 167 -9.60 19.51 -6.93
CA ILE A 167 -8.76 18.99 -8.02
C ILE A 167 -7.75 20.06 -8.47
N ASN A 168 -8.22 21.29 -8.68
CA ASN A 168 -7.35 22.40 -9.09
C ASN A 168 -6.30 22.73 -8.04
N SER A 169 -6.65 22.69 -6.74
CA SER A 169 -5.68 22.90 -5.66
C SER A 169 -4.54 21.89 -5.72
N ILE A 170 -4.86 20.60 -5.85
CA ILE A 170 -3.84 19.53 -5.90
C ILE A 170 -2.96 19.69 -7.15
N ILE A 171 -3.56 19.96 -8.31
CA ILE A 171 -2.81 20.15 -9.56
C ILE A 171 -1.88 21.36 -9.47
N ASN A 172 -2.33 22.47 -8.88
CA ASN A 172 -1.51 23.65 -8.69
C ASN A 172 -0.36 23.40 -7.70
N ASP A 173 -0.59 22.63 -6.63
CA ASP A 173 0.46 22.23 -5.69
C ASP A 173 1.57 21.44 -6.41
N TYR A 174 1.21 20.59 -7.38
CA TYR A 174 2.18 19.90 -8.22
C TYR A 174 2.82 20.77 -9.31
N GLY A 175 2.10 21.77 -9.83
CA GLY A 175 2.59 22.69 -10.87
C GLY A 175 3.92 23.38 -10.53
N GLY A 176 4.19 23.59 -9.24
CA GLY A 176 5.45 24.15 -8.73
C GLY A 176 6.41 23.12 -8.11
N ASN A 177 6.03 21.84 -8.03
CA ASN A 177 6.77 20.86 -7.26
C ASN A 177 7.86 20.15 -8.09
N LEU A 178 9.11 20.56 -7.87
CA LEU A 178 10.28 19.97 -8.53
C LEU A 178 10.79 18.67 -7.87
N SER A 179 10.15 18.16 -6.81
CA SER A 179 10.62 16.94 -6.12
C SER A 179 10.24 15.65 -6.85
N VAL A 180 9.29 15.72 -7.79
CA VAL A 180 8.79 14.57 -8.57
C VAL A 180 9.08 14.74 -10.05
N LYS A 181 9.24 13.63 -10.76
CA LYS A 181 9.43 13.62 -12.22
C LYS A 181 8.10 13.78 -12.96
N GLU A 182 7.08 13.07 -12.50
CA GLU A 182 5.74 13.00 -13.08
C GLU A 182 4.72 12.76 -11.96
N VAL A 183 3.44 13.01 -12.26
CA VAL A 183 2.30 12.64 -11.40
C VAL A 183 1.39 11.73 -12.18
N TRP A 184 1.15 10.51 -11.68
CA TRP A 184 0.24 9.55 -12.31
C TRP A 184 -1.02 9.40 -11.47
N TYR A 185 -2.14 9.86 -12.02
CA TYR A 185 -3.47 9.57 -11.50
C TYR A 185 -3.97 8.24 -12.02
N TYR A 186 -4.42 7.38 -11.12
CA TYR A 186 -5.10 6.12 -11.40
C TYR A 186 -6.54 6.18 -10.92
N THR A 187 -7.47 5.71 -11.75
CA THR A 187 -8.89 5.65 -11.40
C THR A 187 -9.58 4.47 -12.05
N ASP A 188 -10.65 3.97 -11.42
CA ASP A 188 -11.57 2.98 -12.01
C ASP A 188 -12.81 3.63 -12.65
N SER A 189 -12.88 4.97 -12.70
CA SER A 189 -14.03 5.70 -13.20
C SER A 189 -13.67 6.60 -14.39
N ALA A 190 -14.39 6.42 -15.50
CA ALA A 190 -14.24 7.26 -16.68
C ALA A 190 -14.60 8.73 -16.39
N ASP A 191 -15.56 8.98 -15.49
CA ASP A 191 -15.98 10.32 -15.11
C ASP A 191 -14.90 11.04 -14.32
N VAL A 192 -14.25 10.33 -13.38
CA VAL A 192 -13.09 10.81 -12.63
C VAL A 192 -11.94 11.11 -13.59
N ALA A 193 -11.63 10.18 -14.50
CA ALA A 193 -10.57 10.37 -15.49
C ALA A 193 -10.80 11.64 -16.31
N ARG A 194 -12.01 11.84 -16.85
CA ARG A 194 -12.36 13.05 -17.61
C ARG A 194 -12.24 14.33 -16.78
N ALA A 195 -12.66 14.31 -15.52
CA ALA A 195 -12.56 15.46 -14.64
C ALA A 195 -11.10 15.87 -14.38
N ILE A 196 -10.23 14.90 -14.10
CA ILE A 196 -8.79 15.16 -13.85
C ILE A 196 -8.10 15.59 -15.14
N SER A 197 -8.35 14.93 -16.28
CA SER A 197 -7.77 15.30 -17.56
C SER A 197 -8.13 16.74 -17.96
N LYS A 198 -9.38 17.16 -17.74
CA LYS A 198 -9.79 18.54 -17.99
C LYS A 198 -9.08 19.55 -17.09
N ALA A 199 -8.86 19.20 -15.82
CA ALA A 199 -8.23 20.10 -14.85
C ALA A 199 -6.71 20.17 -15.00
N SER A 200 -6.09 19.11 -15.54
CA SER A 200 -4.65 19.00 -15.80
C SER A 200 -4.25 19.41 -17.22
N ASP A 201 -5.18 19.98 -18.00
CA ASP A 201 -4.88 20.49 -19.33
C ASP A 201 -3.78 21.57 -19.25
N GLY A 202 -2.74 21.42 -20.08
CA GLY A 202 -1.51 22.22 -20.03
C GLY A 202 -0.39 21.70 -19.11
N TYR A 203 -0.64 20.66 -18.30
CA TYR A 203 0.38 20.05 -17.42
C TYR A 203 0.85 18.68 -17.97
N SER A 204 1.83 18.70 -18.88
CA SER A 204 2.30 17.49 -19.59
C SER A 204 2.92 16.39 -18.71
N PHE A 205 3.38 16.74 -17.51
CA PHE A 205 3.93 15.80 -16.53
C PHE A 205 2.85 15.08 -15.70
N ILE A 206 1.58 15.50 -15.81
CA ILE A 206 0.43 14.84 -15.18
C ILE A 206 -0.17 13.85 -16.18
N LYS A 207 -0.25 12.58 -15.78
CA LYS A 207 -0.79 11.49 -16.60
C LYS A 207 -1.98 10.86 -15.91
N VAL A 208 -3.09 10.71 -16.64
CA VAL A 208 -4.31 10.05 -16.13
C VAL A 208 -4.42 8.66 -16.75
N LYS A 209 -4.55 7.63 -15.91
CA LYS A 209 -4.54 6.22 -16.27
C LYS A 209 -5.75 5.52 -15.66
N GLN A 210 -6.30 4.55 -16.39
CA GLN A 210 -7.34 3.69 -15.83
C GLN A 210 -6.71 2.45 -15.17
N ILE A 211 -7.28 2.05 -14.04
CA ILE A 211 -6.98 0.77 -13.42
C ILE A 211 -7.70 -0.32 -14.24
N PRO A 212 -7.01 -1.39 -14.66
CA PRO A 212 -7.67 -2.52 -15.29
C PRO A 212 -8.80 -3.04 -14.40
N SER A 213 -10.03 -3.13 -14.92
CA SER A 213 -11.13 -3.79 -14.22
C SER A 213 -10.79 -5.27 -13.98
N GLU A 214 -11.26 -5.83 -12.87
CA GLU A 214 -11.08 -7.27 -12.60
C GLU A 214 -11.76 -8.14 -13.68
N ASP A 215 -12.81 -7.62 -14.34
CA ASP A 215 -13.50 -8.25 -15.46
C ASP A 215 -12.59 -8.52 -16.68
N ASN A 216 -11.46 -7.81 -16.80
CA ASN A 216 -10.50 -8.01 -17.89
C ASN A 216 -9.43 -9.10 -17.61
N LYS A 217 -9.41 -9.70 -16.41
CA LYS A 217 -8.48 -10.81 -16.11
C LYS A 217 -8.94 -12.14 -16.70
N GLU A 218 -10.25 -12.38 -16.80
CA GLU A 218 -10.78 -13.61 -17.42
C GLU A 218 -10.62 -13.63 -18.94
N ALA A 219 -10.63 -12.47 -19.60
CA ALA A 219 -10.46 -12.36 -21.05
C ALA A 219 -9.01 -12.61 -21.55
N ARG A 220 -8.04 -12.77 -20.65
CA ARG A 220 -6.63 -13.07 -20.99
C ARG A 220 -6.21 -14.51 -20.71
N VAL A 221 -7.16 -15.36 -20.29
CA VAL A 221 -6.93 -16.80 -20.02
C VAL A 221 -7.87 -17.68 -20.85
N ALA A 222 -8.55 -17.11 -21.85
CA ALA A 222 -9.33 -17.84 -22.85
C ALA A 222 -8.59 -17.91 -24.18
#